data_AF-A0A7V1V6Q0-F1
#
_entry.id   AF-A0A7V1V6Q0-F1
#
_cell.length_a   1.000
_cell.length_b   1.000
_cell.length_c   1.000
_cell.angle_alpha   90.00
_cell.angle_beta   90.00
_cell.angle_gamma   90.00
#
_symmetry.space_group_name_H-M   'P 1'
#
loop_
_entity.id
_entity.type
_entity.pdbx_description
1 polymer ?
#
loop_
_entity_poly.entity_id
_entity_poly.type
_entity_poly.pdbx_seq_one_letter_code
_entity_poly.pdbx_strand_id
1 'polypeptide(L)'
;MLVPKEQSQTEFEPSVGPSFDVQQRGVPQSIFVWIKMAKGYEVEWDTFGRKGWYTQDPRLKPIEPGTTVFPPDAPAVYIVFEVAPLEDPAQFSAQWFLEEADGKIGSAPVGKDTLEVPGHERYGFLELKKPDGGWKTGSYLVKIYVTPLGQQPFHAVNQVGTMRFKIAETAASTNGTAPK
;
A
#
# COMPACT_ATOMS: atom_id res chain seq x y z
N MET A 1 -41.61 7.00 21.05
CA MET A 1 -40.56 6.85 20.03
C MET A 1 -39.31 7.51 20.56
N LEU A 2 -38.24 6.75 20.85
CA LEU A 2 -36.95 7.32 21.22
C LEU A 2 -36.14 7.56 19.96
N VAL A 3 -35.71 8.80 19.78
CA VAL A 3 -34.77 9.21 18.72
C VAL A 3 -33.41 8.59 19.06
N PRO A 4 -32.73 7.88 18.15
CA PRO A 4 -31.36 7.42 18.39
C PRO A 4 -30.46 8.63 18.63
N LYS A 5 -29.75 8.66 19.76
CA LYS A 5 -28.70 9.66 19.99
C LYS A 5 -27.60 9.42 18.97
N GLU A 6 -27.34 10.42 18.12
CA GLU A 6 -26.09 10.52 17.38
C GLU A 6 -24.94 10.43 18.39
N GLN A 7 -24.13 9.37 18.29
CA GLN A 7 -22.90 9.27 19.05
C GLN A 7 -21.85 10.14 18.36
N SER A 8 -21.50 11.24 19.02
CA SER A 8 -20.40 12.10 18.67
C SER A 8 -19.13 11.28 18.41
N GLN A 9 -18.56 11.51 17.24
CA GLN A 9 -17.29 11.02 16.77
C GLN A 9 -16.25 11.08 17.90
N THR A 10 -15.91 9.91 18.47
CA THR A 10 -14.81 9.83 19.44
C THR A 10 -13.52 10.00 18.64
N GLU A 11 -12.99 11.21 18.65
CA GLU A 11 -11.67 11.53 18.12
C GLU A 11 -10.64 10.83 19.00
N PHE A 12 -10.27 9.60 18.61
CA PHE A 12 -9.11 8.93 19.16
C PHE A 12 -7.86 9.66 18.67
N GLU A 13 -6.91 9.92 19.58
CA GLU A 13 -5.59 10.40 19.18
C GLU A 13 -5.04 9.52 18.04
N PRO A 14 -4.45 10.12 16.98
CA PRO A 14 -4.00 9.35 15.84
C PRO A 14 -3.00 8.31 16.31
N SER A 15 -3.36 7.03 16.19
CA SER A 15 -2.44 5.93 16.46
C SER A 15 -1.22 6.11 15.55
N VAL A 16 -0.06 6.33 16.16
CA VAL A 16 1.21 6.34 15.45
C VAL A 16 1.53 4.88 15.13
N GLY A 17 0.91 4.37 14.07
CA GLY A 17 1.19 3.03 13.57
C GLY A 17 2.67 2.92 13.15
N PRO A 18 3.27 1.72 13.23
CA PRO A 18 4.67 1.52 12.82
C PRO A 18 4.88 1.93 11.35
N SER A 19 6.04 2.49 11.03
CA SER A 19 6.44 2.68 9.63
C SER A 19 6.93 1.36 9.04
N PHE A 20 6.47 1.04 7.84
CA PHE A 20 6.92 -0.09 7.04
C PHE A 20 7.99 0.31 6.00
N ASP A 21 8.46 1.56 6.03
CA ASP A 21 9.49 2.07 5.09
C ASP A 21 10.83 1.34 5.26
N VAL A 22 11.17 0.97 6.50
CA VAL A 22 12.41 0.27 6.84
C VAL A 22 12.06 -1.07 7.50
N GLN A 23 12.11 -2.13 6.69
CA GLN A 23 11.87 -3.49 7.19
C GLN A 23 13.15 -4.09 7.74
N GLN A 24 13.21 -4.28 9.06
CA GLN A 24 14.34 -4.89 9.74
C GLN A 24 14.02 -6.32 10.15
N ARG A 25 15.03 -7.20 10.05
CA ARG A 25 14.91 -8.58 10.50
C ARG A 25 14.59 -8.62 12.00
N GLY A 26 13.52 -9.31 12.37
CA GLY A 26 13.09 -9.48 13.77
C GLY A 26 12.12 -8.42 14.29
N VAL A 27 11.73 -7.42 13.47
CA VAL A 27 10.67 -6.46 13.82
C VAL A 27 9.37 -6.90 13.15
N PRO A 28 8.31 -7.25 13.90
CA PRO A 28 7.02 -7.65 13.33
C PRO A 28 6.43 -6.56 12.42
N GLN A 29 6.01 -6.96 11.22
CA GLN A 29 5.35 -6.09 10.24
C GLN A 29 3.84 -6.36 10.24
N SER A 30 3.22 -6.36 11.43
CA SER A 30 1.83 -6.83 11.59
C SER A 30 1.66 -8.25 11.00
N ILE A 31 0.70 -8.46 10.10
CA ILE A 31 0.43 -9.73 9.42
C ILE A 31 1.32 -9.97 8.18
N PHE A 32 2.11 -8.97 7.76
CA PHE A 32 2.94 -9.06 6.57
C PHE A 32 4.21 -9.88 6.85
N VAL A 33 4.47 -10.88 6.00
CA VAL A 33 5.81 -11.49 5.88
C VAL A 33 6.76 -10.47 5.28
N TRP A 34 6.30 -9.76 4.25
CA TRP A 34 6.93 -8.56 3.70
C TRP A 34 5.89 -7.67 3.03
N ILE A 35 6.21 -6.38 2.90
CA ILE A 35 5.40 -5.37 2.22
C ILE A 35 6.33 -4.32 1.62
N LYS A 36 6.18 -3.99 0.34
CA LYS A 36 7.11 -3.14 -0.41
C LYS A 36 6.36 -2.18 -1.32
N MET A 37 6.80 -0.94 -1.37
CA MET A 37 6.48 -0.06 -2.49
C MET A 37 7.24 -0.51 -3.74
N ALA A 38 6.60 -0.38 -4.89
CA ALA A 38 7.09 -0.83 -6.17
C ALA A 38 6.51 0.01 -7.32
N LYS A 39 7.14 -0.06 -8.50
CA LYS A 39 6.61 0.55 -9.74
C LYS A 39 5.55 -0.31 -10.44
N GLY A 40 5.38 -1.54 -9.99
CA GLY A 40 4.47 -2.52 -10.54
C GLY A 40 4.72 -3.90 -9.92
N TYR A 41 4.13 -4.92 -10.51
CA TYR A 41 4.35 -6.30 -10.13
C TYR A 41 4.36 -7.21 -11.36
N GLU A 42 5.06 -8.33 -11.26
CA GLU A 42 5.02 -9.45 -12.20
C GLU A 42 4.27 -10.61 -11.55
N VAL A 43 3.45 -11.31 -12.33
CA VAL A 43 2.79 -12.53 -11.90
C VAL A 43 3.68 -13.71 -12.31
N GLU A 44 4.34 -14.31 -11.33
CA GLU A 44 5.17 -15.48 -11.55
C GLU A 44 4.33 -16.74 -11.36
N TRP A 45 4.05 -17.43 -12.47
CA TRP A 45 3.48 -18.76 -12.46
C TRP A 45 4.60 -19.76 -12.20
N ASP A 46 4.66 -20.30 -10.98
CA ASP A 46 5.65 -21.32 -10.65
C ASP A 46 5.42 -22.55 -11.56
N THR A 47 6.38 -22.80 -12.46
CA THR A 47 6.35 -23.95 -13.37
C THR A 47 7.06 -25.16 -12.75
N PHE A 48 7.58 -25.06 -11.52
CA PHE A 48 8.22 -26.18 -10.83
C PHE A 48 7.19 -27.18 -10.30
N GLY A 49 6.83 -28.16 -11.15
CA GLY A 49 6.08 -29.34 -10.76
C GLY A 49 5.62 -30.18 -11.94
N ARG A 50 5.37 -31.48 -11.71
CA ARG A 50 4.59 -32.28 -12.67
C ARG A 50 3.22 -31.61 -12.84
N LYS A 51 2.77 -31.41 -14.09
CA LYS A 51 1.41 -30.91 -14.38
C LYS A 51 0.39 -31.73 -13.58
N GLY A 52 -0.31 -31.07 -12.65
CA GLY A 52 -1.39 -31.66 -11.86
C GLY A 52 -1.12 -31.91 -10.37
N TRP A 53 0.07 -31.59 -9.82
CA TRP A 53 0.33 -31.88 -8.39
C TRP A 53 0.75 -30.71 -7.49
N TYR A 54 1.25 -29.58 -8.00
CA TYR A 54 1.49 -28.37 -7.20
C TYR A 54 1.57 -27.12 -8.10
N THR A 55 0.44 -26.59 -8.56
CA THR A 55 0.42 -25.18 -8.99
C THR A 55 0.13 -24.36 -7.74
N GLN A 56 1.19 -23.85 -7.13
CA GLN A 56 1.07 -22.88 -6.04
C GLN A 56 0.42 -21.61 -6.58
N ASP A 57 -0.28 -20.90 -5.70
CA ASP A 57 -0.90 -19.61 -6.01
C ASP A 57 0.11 -18.69 -6.70
N PRO A 58 -0.31 -17.91 -7.71
CA PRO A 58 0.58 -17.05 -8.46
C PRO A 58 1.35 -16.12 -7.52
N ARG A 59 2.69 -16.17 -7.56
CA ARG A 59 3.51 -15.30 -6.73
C ARG A 59 3.56 -13.91 -7.35
N LEU A 60 3.34 -12.88 -6.55
CA LEU A 60 3.52 -11.50 -6.97
C LEU A 60 4.95 -11.05 -6.67
N LYS A 61 5.70 -10.73 -7.73
CA LYS A 61 7.05 -10.20 -7.62
C LYS A 61 7.03 -8.69 -7.85
N PRO A 62 7.41 -7.85 -6.87
CA PRO A 62 7.46 -6.40 -7.06
C PRO A 62 8.52 -5.99 -8.09
N ILE A 63 8.17 -5.04 -8.97
CA ILE A 63 9.10 -4.40 -9.90
C ILE A 63 9.76 -3.21 -9.20
N GLU A 64 11.10 -3.22 -9.14
CA GLU A 64 11.90 -2.24 -8.40
C GLU A 64 11.43 -2.07 -6.93
N PRO A 65 11.51 -3.15 -6.11
CA PRO A 65 11.03 -3.10 -4.73
C PRO A 65 11.81 -2.09 -3.88
N GLY A 66 11.09 -1.36 -3.04
CA GLY A 66 11.67 -0.31 -2.19
C GLY A 66 11.78 1.05 -2.89
N THR A 67 11.25 1.20 -4.11
CA THR A 67 11.13 2.50 -4.75
C THR A 67 10.20 3.41 -3.94
N THR A 68 10.70 4.57 -3.53
CA THR A 68 9.94 5.58 -2.78
C THR A 68 9.83 6.92 -3.51
N VAL A 69 10.45 7.08 -4.68
CA VAL A 69 10.36 8.29 -5.50
C VAL A 69 9.77 7.93 -6.86
N PHE A 70 8.70 8.63 -7.24
CA PHE A 70 7.97 8.39 -8.48
C PHE A 70 7.79 9.71 -9.25
N PRO A 71 7.80 9.66 -10.59
CA PRO A 71 7.58 10.86 -11.40
C PRO A 71 6.10 11.27 -11.41
N PRO A 72 5.78 12.56 -11.67
CA PRO A 72 4.39 13.06 -11.67
C PRO A 72 3.46 12.40 -12.72
N ASP A 73 4.02 11.79 -13.76
CA ASP A 73 3.29 11.09 -14.80
C ASP A 73 3.00 9.62 -14.45
N ALA A 74 3.59 9.08 -13.37
CA ALA A 74 3.40 7.70 -12.94
C ALA A 74 1.90 7.35 -12.85
N PRO A 75 1.45 6.27 -13.52
CA PRO A 75 0.03 5.93 -13.54
C PRO A 75 -0.48 5.49 -12.16
N ALA A 76 0.38 4.81 -11.39
CA ALA A 76 0.10 4.38 -10.03
C ALA A 76 1.40 4.16 -9.25
N VAL A 77 1.29 4.17 -7.92
CA VAL A 77 2.29 3.60 -7.00
C VAL A 77 1.74 2.27 -6.50
N TYR A 78 2.53 1.21 -6.51
CA TYR A 78 2.08 -0.11 -6.05
C TYR A 78 2.64 -0.41 -4.67
N ILE A 79 1.80 -0.97 -3.80
CA ILE A 79 2.23 -1.61 -2.56
C ILE A 79 1.98 -3.09 -2.72
N VAL A 80 3.04 -3.87 -2.86
CA VAL A 80 2.99 -5.32 -3.05
C VAL A 80 3.37 -5.99 -1.74
N PHE A 81 2.70 -7.07 -1.37
CA PHE A 81 2.95 -7.73 -0.10
C PHE A 81 2.75 -9.25 -0.16
N GLU A 82 3.36 -9.92 0.82
CA GLU A 82 3.06 -11.29 1.20
C GLU A 82 2.60 -11.29 2.67
N VAL A 83 1.56 -12.07 2.97
CA VAL A 83 1.01 -12.20 4.31
C VAL A 83 1.24 -13.59 4.88
N ALA A 84 1.26 -13.66 6.21
CA ALA A 84 1.15 -14.94 6.89
C ALA A 84 -0.19 -15.61 6.51
N PRO A 85 -0.29 -16.95 6.58
CA PRO A 85 -1.53 -17.65 6.29
C PRO A 85 -2.71 -17.03 7.06
N LEU A 86 -3.76 -16.70 6.33
CA LEU A 86 -4.96 -16.10 6.88
C LEU A 86 -5.90 -17.21 7.36
N GLU A 87 -6.38 -17.11 8.59
CA GLU A 87 -7.41 -18.03 9.11
C GLU A 87 -8.76 -17.77 8.42
N ASP A 88 -9.11 -16.50 8.25
CA ASP A 88 -10.31 -16.01 7.57
C ASP A 88 -9.92 -14.99 6.48
N PRO A 89 -10.74 -14.81 5.43
CA PRO A 89 -10.53 -13.74 4.45
C PRO A 89 -10.48 -12.35 5.11
N ALA A 90 -9.60 -11.50 4.60
CA ALA A 90 -9.40 -10.15 5.12
C ALA A 90 -9.38 -9.11 3.99
N GLN A 91 -9.62 -7.86 4.34
CA GLN A 91 -9.44 -6.71 3.47
C GLN A 91 -8.18 -5.96 3.86
N PHE A 92 -7.35 -5.70 2.86
CA PHE A 92 -6.17 -4.86 2.94
C PHE A 92 -6.53 -3.54 2.28
N SER A 93 -6.29 -2.43 2.95
CA SER A 93 -6.65 -1.12 2.40
C SER A 93 -5.56 -0.09 2.61
N ALA A 94 -5.49 0.87 1.69
CA ALA A 94 -4.61 2.03 1.79
C ALA A 94 -5.41 3.33 1.67
N GLN A 95 -4.99 4.34 2.42
CA GLN A 95 -5.32 5.74 2.14
C GLN A 95 -4.02 6.53 2.05
N TRP A 96 -3.89 7.38 1.06
CA TRP A 96 -2.70 8.23 0.90
C TRP A 96 -3.06 9.70 0.97
N PHE A 97 -2.20 10.46 1.64
CA PHE A 97 -2.38 11.86 1.99
C PHE A 97 -1.16 12.63 1.53
N LEU A 98 -1.36 13.82 0.98
CA LEU A 98 -0.25 14.74 0.70
C LEU A 98 0.27 15.27 2.04
N GLU A 99 1.58 15.23 2.24
CA GLU A 99 2.25 15.93 3.34
C GLU A 99 2.44 17.41 2.93
N GLU A 100 1.93 18.32 3.76
CA GLU A 100 2.07 19.76 3.58
C GLU A 100 3.50 20.22 3.92
N ALA A 101 3.85 21.44 3.50
CA ALA A 101 5.20 21.98 3.63
C ALA A 101 5.69 22.10 5.10
N ASP A 102 4.78 22.14 6.06
CA ASP A 102 5.06 22.17 7.50
C ASP A 102 5.14 20.76 8.14
N GLY A 103 5.06 19.71 7.32
CA GLY A 103 5.05 18.32 7.75
C GLY A 103 3.69 17.81 8.24
N LYS A 104 2.63 18.63 8.17
CA LYS A 104 1.28 18.17 8.50
C LYS A 104 0.75 17.25 7.41
N ILE A 105 -0.04 16.27 7.82
CA ILE A 105 -0.75 15.39 6.90
C ILE A 105 -2.06 16.07 6.53
N GLY A 106 -2.36 16.16 5.23
CA GLY A 106 -3.62 16.72 4.76
C GLY A 106 -4.83 16.04 5.42
N SER A 107 -5.89 16.81 5.68
CA SER A 107 -7.07 16.33 6.41
C SER A 107 -7.92 15.32 5.62
N ALA A 108 -7.82 15.34 4.28
CA ALA A 108 -8.53 14.44 3.39
C ALA A 108 -7.55 13.56 2.59
N PRO A 109 -7.88 12.28 2.37
CA PRO A 109 -7.07 11.41 1.53
C PRO A 109 -7.14 11.87 0.08
N VAL A 110 -6.00 11.83 -0.60
CA VAL A 110 -5.88 12.05 -2.06
C VAL A 110 -6.52 10.88 -2.82
N GLY A 111 -6.47 9.68 -2.24
CA GLY A 111 -7.18 8.52 -2.75
C GLY A 111 -7.13 7.37 -1.76
N LYS A 112 -7.77 6.27 -2.17
CA LYS A 112 -7.87 5.04 -1.39
C LYS A 112 -7.93 3.82 -2.30
N ASP A 113 -7.54 2.68 -1.78
CA ASP A 113 -7.69 1.39 -2.43
C ASP A 113 -7.98 0.30 -1.39
N THR A 114 -8.70 -0.74 -1.81
CA THR A 114 -9.07 -1.89 -0.97
C THR A 114 -9.00 -3.17 -1.79
N LEU A 115 -8.25 -4.14 -1.29
CA LEU A 115 -8.14 -5.49 -1.82
C LEU A 115 -8.71 -6.50 -0.82
N GLU A 116 -9.63 -7.35 -1.26
CA GLU A 116 -10.03 -8.53 -0.51
C GLU A 116 -9.06 -9.68 -0.80
N VAL A 117 -8.52 -10.29 0.25
CA VAL A 117 -7.57 -11.41 0.16
C VAL A 117 -8.23 -12.65 0.78
N PRO A 118 -8.56 -13.68 -0.03
CA PRO A 118 -9.08 -14.95 0.46
C PRO A 118 -8.11 -15.66 1.42
N GLY A 119 -8.63 -16.52 2.28
CA GLY A 119 -7.81 -17.23 3.29
C GLY A 119 -6.67 -18.10 2.73
N HIS A 120 -6.81 -18.58 1.49
CA HIS A 120 -5.80 -19.40 0.81
C HIS A 120 -4.77 -18.56 0.05
N GLU A 121 -5.05 -17.28 -0.21
CA GLU A 121 -4.15 -16.39 -0.93
C GLU A 121 -3.13 -15.79 0.04
N ARG A 122 -1.89 -15.64 -0.42
CA ARG A 122 -0.80 -15.07 0.39
C ARG A 122 -0.22 -13.80 -0.21
N TYR A 123 -0.48 -13.54 -1.48
CA TYR A 123 0.06 -12.39 -2.18
C TYR A 123 -1.05 -11.39 -2.50
N GLY A 124 -0.71 -10.11 -2.40
CA GLY A 124 -1.63 -9.04 -2.78
C GLY A 124 -0.91 -7.78 -3.18
N PHE A 125 -1.65 -6.87 -3.81
CA PHE A 125 -1.18 -5.53 -4.12
C PHE A 125 -2.28 -4.49 -3.89
N LEU A 126 -1.88 -3.30 -3.46
CA LEU A 126 -2.71 -2.10 -3.47
C LEU A 126 -2.20 -1.15 -4.54
N GLU A 127 -3.12 -0.58 -5.30
CA GLU A 127 -2.84 0.32 -6.41
C GLU A 127 -3.21 1.76 -6.03
N LEU A 128 -2.20 2.55 -5.68
CA LEU A 128 -2.36 3.97 -5.39
C LEU A 128 -2.44 4.71 -6.72
N LYS A 129 -3.65 4.78 -7.28
CA LYS A 129 -3.92 5.37 -8.59
C LYS A 129 -3.67 6.88 -8.60
N LYS A 130 -3.14 7.36 -9.73
CA LYS A 130 -3.04 8.79 -10.01
C LYS A 130 -4.44 9.43 -9.91
N PRO A 131 -4.64 10.47 -9.09
CA PRO A 131 -5.93 11.16 -9.02
C PRO A 131 -6.20 11.92 -10.34
N ASP A 132 -7.47 12.26 -10.60
CA ASP A 132 -7.88 12.89 -11.86
C ASP A 132 -7.11 14.18 -12.21
N GLY A 133 -6.71 14.95 -11.19
CA GLY A 133 -5.90 16.16 -11.32
C GLY A 133 -4.39 15.92 -11.50
N GLY A 134 -3.96 14.67 -11.59
CA GLY A 134 -2.55 14.28 -11.60
C GLY A 134 -1.92 14.30 -10.20
N TRP A 135 -0.72 13.74 -10.11
CA TRP A 135 0.04 13.80 -8.87
C TRP A 135 0.50 15.23 -8.58
N LYS A 136 0.34 15.67 -7.33
CA LYS A 136 1.00 16.89 -6.85
C LYS A 136 2.42 16.52 -6.43
N THR A 137 3.39 17.32 -6.83
CA THR A 137 4.78 17.16 -6.35
C THR A 137 4.81 17.35 -4.83
N GLY A 138 5.46 16.43 -4.12
CA GLY A 138 5.50 16.44 -2.66
C GLY A 138 5.70 15.06 -2.04
N SER A 139 5.79 15.04 -0.72
CA SER A 139 5.81 13.80 0.06
C SER A 139 4.38 13.34 0.34
N TYR A 140 4.20 12.04 0.44
CA TYR A 140 2.91 11.42 0.71
C TYR A 140 3.04 10.41 1.84
N LEU A 141 2.07 10.44 2.75
CA LEU A 141 1.90 9.41 3.77
C LEU A 141 0.80 8.46 3.34
N VAL A 142 1.11 7.16 3.33
CA VAL A 142 0.13 6.08 3.16
C VAL A 142 -0.17 5.48 4.52
N LYS A 143 -1.44 5.38 4.87
CA LYS A 143 -1.94 4.61 6.01
C LYS A 143 -2.44 3.26 5.51
N ILE A 144 -1.99 2.19 6.15
CA ILE A 144 -2.34 0.80 5.80
C ILE A 144 -3.29 0.25 6.85
N TYR A 145 -4.36 -0.38 6.39
CA TYR A 145 -5.41 -0.97 7.21
C TYR A 145 -5.58 -2.44 6.87
N VAL A 146 -5.87 -3.25 7.89
CA VAL A 146 -6.24 -4.66 7.72
C VAL A 146 -7.50 -4.92 8.53
N THR A 147 -8.53 -5.45 7.88
CA THR A 147 -9.83 -5.70 8.51
C THR A 147 -10.40 -7.06 8.12
N PRO A 148 -11.12 -7.75 9.01
CA PRO A 148 -11.98 -8.86 8.59
C PRO A 148 -13.03 -8.40 7.57
N LEU A 149 -13.49 -9.30 6.70
CA LEU A 149 -14.60 -9.01 5.79
C LEU A 149 -15.85 -8.54 6.55
N GLY A 150 -16.53 -7.54 5.98
CA GLY A 150 -17.76 -6.97 6.54
C GLY A 150 -17.56 -5.89 7.61
N GLN A 151 -16.32 -5.61 8.02
CA GLN A 151 -16.01 -4.45 8.87
C GLN A 151 -15.69 -3.20 8.03
N GLN A 152 -15.74 -2.02 8.66
CA GLN A 152 -15.36 -0.77 8.00
C GLN A 152 -13.83 -0.74 7.78
N PRO A 153 -13.35 -0.62 6.52
CA PRO A 153 -11.91 -0.73 6.21
C PRO A 153 -11.07 0.40 6.81
N PHE A 154 -11.58 1.64 6.75
CA PHE A 154 -10.85 2.86 7.13
C PHE A 154 -11.23 3.33 8.54
N HIS A 155 -11.03 2.48 9.53
CA HIS A 155 -11.19 2.83 10.94
C HIS A 155 -9.83 2.89 11.64
N ALA A 156 -9.64 3.84 12.56
CA ALA A 156 -8.34 4.07 13.21
C ALA A 156 -7.79 2.82 13.93
N VAL A 157 -8.68 2.02 14.52
CA VAL A 157 -8.31 0.76 15.21
C VAL A 157 -7.78 -0.32 14.27
N ASN A 158 -8.09 -0.21 12.97
CA ASN A 158 -7.69 -1.17 11.95
C ASN A 158 -6.41 -0.74 11.22
N GLN A 159 -5.85 0.43 11.55
CA GLN A 159 -4.60 0.90 11.00
C GLN A 159 -3.45 0.07 11.56
N VAL A 160 -2.76 -0.65 10.69
CA VAL A 160 -1.65 -1.53 11.07
C VAL A 160 -0.27 -0.89 10.89
N GLY A 161 -0.17 0.17 10.09
CA GLY A 161 1.08 0.88 9.86
C GLY A 161 1.00 1.96 8.80
N THR A 162 2.16 2.53 8.47
CA THR A 162 2.29 3.60 7.48
C THR A 162 3.46 3.38 6.53
N MET A 163 3.41 4.00 5.36
CA MET A 163 4.51 4.05 4.39
C MET A 163 4.61 5.46 3.80
N ARG A 164 5.76 5.82 3.23
CA ARG A 164 5.97 7.11 2.57
C ARG A 164 6.55 6.97 1.17
N PHE A 165 6.03 7.79 0.26
CA PHE A 165 6.62 8.01 -1.05
C PHE A 165 6.67 9.49 -1.38
N LYS A 166 7.41 9.84 -2.42
CA LYS A 166 7.57 11.19 -2.92
C LYS A 166 7.27 11.23 -4.41
N ILE A 167 6.48 12.21 -4.81
CA ILE A 167 6.34 12.60 -6.21
C ILE A 167 7.35 13.70 -6.50
N ALA A 168 8.28 13.45 -7.42
CA ALA A 168 9.28 14.42 -7.86
C ALA A 168 9.72 14.11 -9.29
N GLU A 169 10.15 15.14 -10.02
CA GLU A 169 10.82 14.96 -11.31
C GLU A 169 11.99 13.98 -11.15
N THR A 170 11.90 12.86 -11.85
CA THR A 170 13.02 11.92 -11.93
C THR A 170 14.00 12.54 -12.92
N ALA A 171 15.21 12.89 -12.49
CA ALA A 171 16.23 13.34 -13.41
C ALA A 171 16.46 12.26 -14.47
N ALA A 172 15.94 12.48 -15.67
CA ALA A 172 16.17 11.60 -16.81
C ALA A 172 17.68 11.44 -16.96
N SER A 173 18.15 10.19 -17.03
CA SER A 173 19.55 9.90 -17.35
C SER A 173 19.86 10.50 -18.73
N THR A 174 20.47 11.67 -18.74
CA THR A 174 21.07 12.30 -19.92
C THR A 174 22.37 11.56 -20.23
N ASN A 175 22.25 10.42 -20.93
CA ASN A 175 23.30 9.91 -21.81
C ASN A 175 22.73 10.06 -23.22
N GLY A 176 23.13 11.00 -24.07
CA GLY A 176 24.47 11.50 -24.31
C GLY A 176 24.68 11.39 -25.81
N THR A 177 24.00 12.24 -26.58
CA THR A 177 24.26 12.40 -28.02
C THR A 177 25.67 12.97 -28.16
N ALA A 178 26.65 12.12 -28.48
CA ALA A 178 27.93 12.60 -28.95
C ALA A 178 27.79 13.00 -30.43
N PRO A 179 28.14 14.25 -30.81
CA PRO A 179 28.16 14.65 -32.21
C PRO A 179 29.46 14.23 -32.89
N LYS A 180 29.26 13.73 -34.12
CA LYS A 180 30.18 13.59 -35.26
C LYS A 180 31.17 12.44 -35.29
#